data_AF-A0A0Q9N9Q2-F1
#
_entry.id   AF-A0A0Q9N9Q2-F1
#
_cell.length_a   1.000
_cell.length_b   1.000
_cell.length_c   1.000
_cell.angle_alpha   90.00
_cell.angle_beta   90.00
_cell.angle_gamma   90.00
#
_symmetry.space_group_name_H-M   'P 1'
#
loop_
_entity.id
_entity.type
_entity.pdbx_description
1 polymer ?
#
loop_
_entity_poly.entity_id
_entity_poly.type
_entity_poly.pdbx_seq_one_letter_code
_entity_poly.pdbx_strand_id
1 'polypeptide(L)'
;MQEMSIEALARQQIAAAVVAPSGRAADTAFGGHEKKLRQTVMAFRAGTELSEHQNPGEAGDLLIVPDGLHSLEAEEDSTALFTVVKTDR
;
A
#
# COMPACT_ATOMS: atom_id res chain seq x y z
N MET A 1 10.38 -11.58 14.75
CA MET A 1 10.29 -11.09 13.36
C MET A 1 9.58 -12.18 12.58
N GLN A 2 8.53 -11.88 11.81
CA GLN A 2 7.94 -12.89 10.92
C GLN A 2 8.81 -12.92 9.65
N GLU A 3 9.51 -14.03 9.40
CA GLU A 3 10.33 -14.22 8.20
C GLU A 3 9.47 -14.59 6.98
N MET A 4 8.46 -13.76 6.71
CA MET A 4 7.66 -13.85 5.49
C MET A 4 8.32 -13.00 4.40
N SER A 5 8.56 -13.61 3.23
CA SER A 5 8.92 -12.84 2.04
C SER A 5 7.86 -11.78 1.75
N ILE A 6 8.28 -10.59 1.29
CA ILE A 6 7.37 -9.50 0.90
C ILE A 6 6.38 -10.00 -0.17
N GLU A 7 6.80 -10.89 -1.08
CA GLU A 7 5.89 -11.53 -2.04
C GLU A 7 4.85 -12.44 -1.38
N ALA A 8 5.24 -13.19 -0.33
CA ALA A 8 4.33 -14.08 0.37
C ALA A 8 3.27 -13.27 1.14
N LEU A 9 3.68 -12.15 1.72
CA LEU A 9 2.77 -11.20 2.33
C LEU A 9 1.87 -10.53 1.28
N ALA A 10 2.40 -10.12 0.12
CA ALA A 10 1.61 -9.56 -0.98
C ALA A 10 0.54 -10.54 -1.48
N ARG A 11 0.91 -11.81 -1.72
CA ARG A 11 -0.03 -12.89 -2.10
C ARG A 11 -1.12 -13.11 -1.03
N GLN A 12 -0.76 -13.06 0.26
CA GLN A 12 -1.72 -13.14 1.36
C GLN A 12 -2.68 -11.94 1.40
N GLN A 13 -2.15 -10.72 1.23
CA GLN A 13 -2.99 -9.51 1.26
C GLN A 13 -3.93 -9.43 0.06
N ILE A 14 -3.54 -9.88 -1.14
CA ILE A 14 -4.48 -10.00 -2.29
C ILE A 14 -5.63 -10.95 -1.95
N ALA A 15 -5.33 -12.16 -1.45
CA ALA A 15 -6.36 -13.12 -1.08
C ALA A 15 -7.32 -12.58 0.00
N ALA A 16 -6.82 -11.76 0.93
CA ALA A 16 -7.63 -11.07 1.93
C ALA A 16 -8.43 -9.89 1.35
N ALA A 17 -7.86 -9.09 0.45
CA ALA A 17 -8.50 -7.93 -0.18
C ALA A 17 -9.67 -8.34 -1.09
N VAL A 18 -9.54 -9.47 -1.80
CA VAL A 18 -10.61 -10.04 -2.63
C VAL A 18 -11.88 -10.29 -1.82
N VAL A 19 -11.76 -10.92 -0.65
CA VAL A 19 -12.90 -11.27 0.23
C VAL A 19 -13.32 -10.15 1.19
N ALA A 20 -12.52 -9.08 1.32
CA ALA A 20 -12.84 -7.97 2.19
C ALA A 20 -13.97 -7.08 1.62
N PRO A 21 -14.99 -6.69 2.43
CA PRO A 21 -16.00 -5.73 2.01
C PRO A 21 -15.43 -4.37 1.58
N SER A 22 -14.26 -4.01 2.11
CA SER A 22 -13.49 -2.80 1.81
C SER A 22 -12.69 -2.85 0.50
N GLY A 23 -12.67 -4.01 -0.19
CA GLY A 23 -11.81 -4.30 -1.35
C GLY A 23 -10.31 -4.22 -1.07
N ARG A 24 -9.91 -4.19 0.21
CA ARG A 24 -8.54 -3.87 0.66
C ARG A 24 -8.14 -4.66 1.89
N ALA A 25 -6.87 -5.06 1.94
CA ALA A 25 -6.22 -5.62 3.12
C ALA A 25 -4.77 -5.09 3.22
N ALA A 26 -4.21 -5.02 4.42
CA ALA A 26 -2.86 -4.50 4.64
C ALA A 26 -2.19 -5.06 5.90
N ASP A 27 -0.86 -5.17 5.87
CA ASP A 27 -0.04 -5.56 7.03
C ASP A 27 1.36 -4.95 6.97
N THR A 28 2.01 -4.80 8.12
CA THR A 28 3.29 -4.12 8.31
C THR A 28 4.46 -5.08 8.15
N ALA A 29 5.00 -5.17 6.92
CA ALA A 29 6.19 -5.96 6.60
C ALA A 29 7.43 -5.56 7.43
N PHE A 30 7.59 -4.27 7.73
CA PHE A 30 8.71 -3.77 8.53
C PHE A 30 8.30 -2.58 9.40
N GLY A 31 8.87 -2.47 10.60
CA GLY A 31 8.71 -1.31 11.49
C GLY A 31 7.92 -1.61 12.75
N GLY A 32 7.12 -0.63 13.20
CA GLY A 32 6.33 -0.69 14.43
C GLY A 32 6.09 0.71 15.04
N HIS A 33 5.55 0.77 16.26
CA HIS A 33 5.41 2.03 16.98
C HIS A 33 6.79 2.65 17.30
N GLU A 34 7.73 1.84 17.78
CA GLU A 34 9.09 2.24 18.18
C GLU A 34 10.08 2.49 17.02
N LYS A 35 9.68 2.27 15.76
CA LYS A 35 10.60 2.37 14.60
C LYS A 35 10.36 3.65 13.80
N LYS A 36 11.44 4.35 13.44
CA LYS A 36 11.36 5.57 12.60
C LYS A 36 10.84 5.27 11.20
N LEU A 37 11.22 4.15 10.61
CA LEU A 37 10.72 3.69 9.31
C LEU A 37 9.68 2.57 9.50
N ARG A 38 8.57 2.67 8.77
CA ARG A 38 7.53 1.63 8.64
C ARG A 38 7.32 1.31 7.16
N GLN A 39 7.24 0.03 6.81
CA GLN A 39 6.80 -0.44 5.50
C GLN A 39 5.55 -1.31 5.66
N THR A 40 4.51 -0.97 4.91
CA THR A 40 3.21 -1.64 4.94
C THR A 40 2.89 -2.13 3.54
N VAL A 41 2.70 -3.44 3.39
CA VAL A 41 2.13 -4.02 2.17
C VAL A 41 0.63 -3.81 2.24
N MET A 42 0.06 -3.17 1.23
CA MET A 42 -1.38 -3.00 1.06
C MET A 42 -1.80 -3.58 -0.29
N ALA A 43 -2.87 -4.35 -0.28
CA ALA A 43 -3.47 -4.94 -1.45
C ALA A 43 -4.84 -4.32 -1.75
N PHE A 44 -5.14 -4.21 -3.03
CA PHE A 44 -6.34 -3.60 -3.59
C PHE A 44 -6.94 -4.57 -4.59
N ARG A 45 -8.26 -4.81 -4.49
CA ARG A 45 -9.02 -5.44 -5.56
C ARG A 45 -9.33 -4.40 -6.64
N ALA A 46 -9.33 -4.80 -7.91
CA ALA A 46 -9.70 -3.95 -9.04
C ALA A 46 -11.01 -3.16 -8.79
N GLY A 47 -11.04 -1.90 -9.23
CA GLY A 47 -12.15 -0.96 -9.01
C GLY A 47 -12.32 -0.51 -7.55
N THR A 48 -11.28 -0.62 -6.72
CA THR A 48 -11.30 -0.12 -5.33
C THR A 48 -10.46 1.14 -5.20
N GLU A 49 -11.09 2.26 -4.85
CA GLU A 49 -10.43 3.53 -4.57
C GLU A 49 -10.03 3.66 -3.09
N LEU A 50 -8.95 4.38 -2.86
CA LEU A 50 -8.58 4.99 -1.59
C LEU A 50 -8.49 6.50 -1.83
N SER A 51 -9.60 7.21 -1.65
CA SER A 51 -9.93 8.63 -1.99
C SER A 51 -8.81 9.69 -1.92
N GLU A 52 -8.74 10.74 -2.77
CA GLU A 52 -9.45 11.18 -4.01
C GLU A 52 -8.45 12.18 -4.68
N HIS A 53 -8.06 12.19 -5.97
CA HIS A 53 -8.44 11.44 -7.19
C HIS A 53 -7.18 11.01 -8.04
N GLN A 54 -7.34 10.52 -9.28
CA GLN A 54 -6.36 9.83 -10.15
C GLN A 54 -5.09 10.62 -10.59
N ASN A 55 -3.95 9.90 -10.78
CA ASN A 55 -2.70 10.41 -11.37
C ASN A 55 -1.94 9.31 -12.17
N PRO A 56 -1.86 9.39 -13.52
CA PRO A 56 -1.26 8.35 -14.36
C PRO A 56 0.28 8.49 -14.47
N GLY A 57 1.01 7.85 -13.54
CA GLY A 57 2.46 7.64 -13.67
C GLY A 57 2.79 6.36 -14.44
N GLU A 58 3.83 6.38 -15.26
CA GLU A 58 4.29 5.17 -15.96
C GLU A 58 5.16 4.27 -15.04
N ALA A 59 5.30 3.00 -15.43
CA ALA A 59 5.98 1.99 -14.63
C ALA A 59 7.51 2.24 -14.52
N GLY A 60 7.89 3.03 -13.53
CA GLY A 60 9.27 3.45 -13.27
C GLY A 60 9.41 4.92 -12.87
N ASP A 61 8.35 5.73 -13.03
CA ASP A 61 8.36 7.14 -12.67
C ASP A 61 8.48 7.37 -11.15
N LEU A 62 9.27 8.38 -10.79
CA LEU A 62 9.28 8.95 -9.44
C LEU A 62 8.39 10.19 -9.42
N LEU A 63 7.09 9.98 -9.24
CA LEU A 63 6.14 11.09 -9.06
C LEU A 63 6.23 11.67 -7.64
N ILE A 64 6.39 12.99 -7.55
CA ILE A 64 6.20 13.72 -6.30
C ILE A 64 4.69 13.88 -6.07
N VAL A 65 4.16 13.20 -5.06
CA VAL A 65 2.79 13.42 -4.58
C VAL A 65 2.72 14.84 -3.99
N PRO A 66 1.87 15.74 -4.49
CA PRO A 66 1.76 17.11 -3.98
C PRO A 66 1.26 17.18 -2.53
N ASP A 67 1.42 18.32 -1.85
CA ASP A 67 0.78 18.54 -0.54
C ASP A 67 -0.75 18.56 -0.69
N GLY A 68 -1.43 17.54 -0.19
CA GLY A 68 -2.88 17.38 -0.29
C GLY A 68 -3.38 15.98 0.11
N LEU A 69 -4.66 15.74 -0.12
CA LEU A 69 -5.22 14.38 -0.21
C LEU A 69 -5.25 14.00 -1.71
N HIS A 70 -4.97 12.73 -2.02
CA HIS A 70 -4.87 12.18 -3.37
C HIS A 70 -5.35 10.73 -3.35
N SER A 71 -5.97 10.21 -4.41
CA SER A 71 -6.30 8.77 -4.42
C SER A 71 -5.24 7.89 -5.02
N LEU A 72 -5.36 6.63 -4.60
CA LEU A 72 -4.95 5.48 -5.39
C LEU A 72 -6.22 4.70 -5.77
N GLU A 73 -6.53 4.66 -7.05
CA GLU A 73 -7.48 3.71 -7.63
C GLU A 73 -6.69 2.54 -8.23
N ALA A 74 -7.15 1.31 -8.01
CA ALA A 74 -6.55 0.11 -8.58
C ALA A 74 -7.35 -0.35 -9.80
N GLU A 75 -6.82 -0.16 -11.01
CA GLU A 75 -7.44 -0.66 -12.24
C GLU A 75 -7.41 -2.19 -12.32
N GLU A 76 -6.33 -2.81 -11.83
CA GLU A 76 -6.14 -4.26 -11.70
C GLU A 76 -5.89 -4.68 -10.24
N ASP A 77 -6.04 -5.97 -9.91
CA ASP A 77 -5.74 -6.53 -8.58
C ASP A 77 -4.25 -6.31 -8.22
N SER A 78 -3.98 -5.36 -7.32
CA SER A 78 -2.66 -4.72 -7.16
C SER A 78 -2.14 -4.74 -5.72
N THR A 79 -0.80 -4.74 -5.55
CA THR A 79 -0.16 -4.55 -4.23
C THR A 79 0.88 -3.44 -4.25
N ALA A 80 0.81 -2.53 -3.28
CA ALA A 80 1.79 -1.46 -3.07
C ALA A 80 2.54 -1.63 -1.74
N LEU A 81 3.82 -1.26 -1.71
CA LEU A 81 4.66 -1.23 -0.51
C LEU A 81 4.82 0.21 -0.01
N PHE A 82 3.88 0.66 0.81
CA PHE A 82 3.91 2.00 1.41
C PHE A 82 5.05 2.11 2.42
N THR A 83 6.06 2.93 2.11
CA THR A 83 7.17 3.23 3.02
C THR A 83 6.97 4.62 3.64
N VAL A 84 6.92 4.69 4.97
CA VAL A 84 6.72 5.92 5.74
C VAL A 84 7.91 6.11 6.69
N VAL A 85 8.53 7.28 6.64
CA VAL A 85 9.54 7.71 7.61
C VAL A 85 8.91 8.73 8.55
N LYS A 86 8.90 8.43 9.84
CA LYS A 86 8.60 9.39 10.90
C LYS A 86 9.76 10.37 10.99
N THR A 87 9.50 11.64 10.72
CA THR A 87 10.38 12.72 11.17
C THR A 87 10.22 12.87 12.68
N ASP A 88 11.33 13.01 13.40
CA ASP A 88 11.28 13.53 14.77
C ASP A 88 10.86 15.01 14.68
N ARG A 89 9.97 15.47 15.56
CA ARG A 89 9.38 16.81 15.54
C ARG A 89 9.17 17.34 16.94
#